data_AF-A0AAD5IBA4-F1
#
_entry.id   AF-A0AAD5IBA4-F1
#
_cell.length_a   1.000
_cell.length_b   1.000
_cell.length_c   1.000
_cell.angle_alpha   90.00
_cell.angle_beta   90.00
_cell.angle_gamma   90.00
#
_symmetry.space_group_name_H-M   'P 1'
#
loop_
_entity.id
_entity.type
_entity.pdbx_description
1 polymer ?
#
loop_
_entity_poly.entity_id
_entity_poly.type
_entity_poly.pdbx_seq_one_letter_code
_entity_poly.pdbx_strand_id
1 'polypeptide(L)'
;MPDTQALVNDFLNKLKKRKIEGSQATARQTAELLRSVISQQRVPYTNQAGALIDAMKVVGEQLIAANPVELAVGNIVRRVLHIIREEDLSLTTAAISGMNLSAVSDDDDDGDRDDHPVLSAAAVAAAARSTLRPPSLHTLLEDMPDSAAVPHASSSGGDSEGKSKSADKSTITRKLKHDVIEAVNELIQDIITCHEQIAEQAVEHIHQNEVILTLGSSRTVLEFLCAAKEKKDRFEYLLLRVLQGIRGIYLRKNWLQEVYRPL
;
A
#
# COMPACT_ATOMS: atom_id res chain seq x y z
N MET A 1 19.61 2.61 14.85
CA MET A 1 18.59 2.33 15.87
C MET A 1 18.43 0.82 15.91
N PRO A 2 18.82 0.16 17.02
CA PRO A 2 18.85 -1.31 17.11
C PRO A 2 17.46 -1.97 17.15
N ASP A 3 16.40 -1.23 17.50
CA ASP A 3 15.07 -1.80 17.73
C ASP A 3 14.35 -2.23 16.43
N THR A 4 14.47 -1.48 15.33
CA THR A 4 13.85 -1.87 14.05
C THR A 4 14.44 -3.16 13.49
N GLN A 5 15.76 -3.28 13.52
CA GLN A 5 16.46 -4.45 13.02
C GLN A 5 16.13 -5.68 13.87
N ALA A 6 15.98 -5.52 15.19
CA ALA A 6 15.52 -6.59 16.07
C ALA A 6 14.10 -7.07 15.70
N LEU A 7 13.16 -6.16 15.44
CA LEU A 7 11.80 -6.51 15.00
C LEU A 7 11.79 -7.26 13.66
N VAL A 8 12.56 -6.79 12.68
CA VAL A 8 12.70 -7.46 11.37
C VAL A 8 13.29 -8.86 11.55
N ASN A 9 14.34 -9.01 12.36
CA ASN A 9 14.98 -10.30 12.64
C ASN A 9 14.05 -11.28 13.37
N ASP A 10 13.25 -10.81 14.33
CA ASP A 10 12.25 -11.63 15.01
C ASP A 10 11.20 -12.15 14.02
N PHE A 11 10.67 -11.27 13.15
CA PHE A 11 9.72 -11.65 12.13
C PHE A 11 10.31 -12.61 11.09
N LEU A 12 11.55 -12.39 10.65
CA LEU A 12 12.30 -13.31 9.79
C LEU A 12 12.42 -14.70 10.42
N ASN A 13 12.74 -14.76 11.71
CA ASN A 13 12.81 -16.02 12.44
C ASN A 13 11.45 -16.72 12.54
N LYS A 14 10.35 -15.95 12.70
CA LYS A 14 8.99 -16.48 12.69
C LYS A 14 8.61 -17.06 11.31
N LEU A 15 8.98 -16.38 10.21
CA LEU A 15 8.77 -16.87 8.85
C LEU A 15 9.57 -18.14 8.56
N LYS A 16 10.88 -18.15 8.84
CA LYS A 16 11.75 -19.32 8.61
C LYS A 16 11.31 -20.55 9.40
N LYS A 17 10.86 -20.35 10.64
CA LYS A 17 10.39 -21.43 11.53
C LYS A 17 8.92 -21.82 11.29
N ARG A 18 8.25 -21.22 10.30
CA ARG A 18 6.81 -21.43 10.01
C ARG A 18 5.92 -21.27 11.25
N LYS A 19 6.25 -20.28 12.09
CA LYS A 19 5.41 -19.92 13.25
C LYS A 19 4.19 -19.11 12.84
N ILE A 20 4.28 -18.44 11.70
CA ILE A 20 3.20 -17.69 11.08
C ILE A 20 2.86 -18.45 9.80
N GLU A 21 1.61 -18.86 9.70
CA GLU A 21 1.08 -19.57 8.54
C GLU A 21 -0.27 -18.95 8.16
N GLY A 22 -0.61 -19.04 6.88
CA GLY A 22 -1.83 -18.48 6.33
C GLY A 22 -1.63 -17.07 5.76
N SER A 23 -2.30 -16.82 4.64
CA SER A 23 -2.16 -15.59 3.86
C SER A 23 -2.55 -14.35 4.67
N GLN A 24 -3.68 -14.41 5.39
CA GLN A 24 -4.22 -13.27 6.15
C GLN A 24 -3.32 -12.88 7.34
N ALA A 25 -2.91 -13.85 8.16
CA ALA A 25 -2.02 -13.62 9.30
C ALA A 25 -0.64 -13.13 8.86
N THR A 26 -0.11 -13.66 7.76
CA THR A 26 1.17 -13.24 7.21
C THR A 26 1.09 -11.84 6.60
N ALA A 27 0.05 -11.55 5.82
CA ALA A 27 -0.18 -10.24 5.22
C ALA A 27 -0.28 -9.16 6.31
N ARG A 28 -1.12 -9.39 7.32
CA ARG A 28 -1.31 -8.47 8.44
C ARG A 28 -0.01 -8.17 9.19
N GLN A 29 0.72 -9.19 9.63
CA GLN A 29 1.96 -8.97 10.37
C GLN A 29 3.05 -8.33 9.51
N THR A 30 3.08 -8.62 8.20
CA THR A 30 3.99 -7.93 7.26
C THR A 30 3.66 -6.44 7.21
N ALA A 31 2.39 -6.07 7.07
CA ALA A 31 1.96 -4.67 7.06
C ALA A 31 2.26 -3.95 8.39
N GLU A 32 2.00 -4.59 9.54
CA GLU A 32 2.32 -4.05 10.87
C GLU A 32 3.84 -3.82 11.07
N LEU A 33 4.67 -4.73 10.56
CA LEU A 33 6.13 -4.59 10.57
C LEU A 33 6.56 -3.42 9.69
N LEU A 34 6.10 -3.35 8.45
CA LEU A 34 6.48 -2.27 7.52
C LEU A 34 6.05 -0.90 8.05
N ARG A 35 4.84 -0.79 8.61
CA ARG A 35 4.37 0.42 9.32
C ARG A 35 5.33 0.83 10.45
N SER A 36 5.77 -0.13 11.27
CA SER A 36 6.70 0.13 12.37
C SER A 36 8.06 0.60 11.87
N VAL A 37 8.56 0.02 10.77
CA VAL A 37 9.79 0.45 10.12
C VAL A 37 9.65 1.88 9.57
N ILE A 38 8.56 2.19 8.87
CA ILE A 38 8.28 3.55 8.34
C ILE A 38 8.26 4.59 9.47
N SER A 39 7.60 4.28 10.59
CA SER A 39 7.51 5.18 11.74
C SER A 39 8.89 5.53 12.32
N GLN A 40 9.76 4.52 12.46
CA GLN A 40 11.09 4.63 13.07
C GLN A 40 12.19 5.07 12.08
N GLN A 41 11.93 5.03 10.78
CA GLN A 41 12.88 5.41 9.75
C GLN A 41 13.20 6.90 9.84
N ARG A 42 14.50 7.22 9.86
CA ARG A 42 14.97 8.59 9.67
C ARG A 42 14.97 8.91 8.18
N VAL A 43 14.21 9.93 7.80
CA VAL A 43 14.04 10.35 6.42
C VAL A 43 14.77 11.67 6.15
N PRO A 44 15.56 11.77 5.07
CA PRO A 44 16.14 13.03 4.62
C PRO A 44 15.06 14.01 4.15
N TYR A 45 15.34 15.31 4.23
CA TYR A 45 14.40 16.37 3.85
C TYR A 45 14.16 16.53 2.34
N THR A 46 15.04 16.01 1.50
CA THR A 46 15.04 16.27 0.03
C THR A 46 14.60 15.08 -0.82
N ASN A 47 14.50 13.88 -0.24
CA ASN A 47 14.02 12.68 -0.94
C ASN A 47 13.45 11.68 0.06
N GLN A 48 12.36 12.06 0.71
CA GLN A 48 11.75 11.25 1.74
C GLN A 48 11.14 9.97 1.17
N ALA A 49 10.36 10.07 0.08
CA ALA A 49 9.74 8.91 -0.55
C ALA A 49 10.78 7.90 -1.03
N GLY A 50 11.85 8.36 -1.69
CA GLY A 50 12.95 7.48 -2.12
C GLY A 50 13.61 6.77 -0.94
N ALA A 51 13.91 7.49 0.15
CA ALA A 51 14.49 6.88 1.34
C ALA A 51 13.58 5.83 2.00
N LEU A 52 12.26 6.07 2.02
CA LEU A 52 11.28 5.08 2.50
C LEU A 52 11.20 3.88 1.56
N ILE A 53 11.14 4.11 0.24
CA ILE A 53 11.10 3.07 -0.80
C ILE A 53 12.31 2.15 -0.69
N ASP A 54 13.52 2.70 -0.57
CA ASP A 54 14.73 1.92 -0.48
C ASP A 54 14.79 1.11 0.81
N ALA A 55 14.39 1.70 1.95
CA ALA A 55 14.27 0.97 3.20
C ALA A 55 13.26 -0.19 3.11
N MET A 56 12.10 0.04 2.48
CA MET A 56 11.07 -0.99 2.29
C MET A 56 11.52 -2.10 1.33
N LYS A 57 12.27 -1.78 0.27
CA LYS A 57 12.87 -2.77 -0.63
C LYS A 57 13.85 -3.68 0.11
N VAL A 58 14.78 -3.11 0.88
CA VAL A 58 15.77 -3.87 1.63
C VAL A 58 15.10 -4.83 2.62
N VAL A 59 14.12 -4.35 3.39
CA VAL A 59 13.36 -5.22 4.31
C VAL A 59 12.58 -6.26 3.52
N GLY A 60 11.86 -5.85 2.48
CA GLY A 60 11.03 -6.73 1.67
C GLY A 60 11.80 -7.88 1.02
N GLU A 61 12.97 -7.62 0.44
CA GLU A 61 13.85 -8.63 -0.14
C GLU A 61 14.25 -9.68 0.90
N GLN A 62 14.61 -9.26 2.12
CA GLN A 62 14.93 -10.18 3.21
C GLN A 62 13.74 -11.05 3.61
N LEU A 63 12.55 -10.47 3.72
CA LEU A 63 11.33 -11.19 4.10
C LEU A 63 10.92 -12.21 3.03
N ILE A 64 10.98 -11.83 1.76
CA ILE A 64 10.64 -12.71 0.63
C ILE A 64 11.64 -13.85 0.53
N ALA A 65 12.95 -13.57 0.68
CA ALA A 65 13.98 -14.60 0.66
C ALA A 65 13.84 -15.61 1.82
N ALA A 66 13.26 -15.20 2.95
CA ALA A 66 13.05 -16.08 4.10
C ALA A 66 11.97 -17.16 3.85
N ASN A 67 10.96 -16.86 3.04
CA ASN A 67 9.93 -17.83 2.64
C ASN A 67 9.32 -17.45 1.28
N PRO A 68 9.94 -17.85 0.15
CA PRO A 68 9.50 -17.43 -1.18
C PRO A 68 8.15 -18.02 -1.62
N VAL A 69 7.68 -19.08 -0.95
CA VAL A 69 6.38 -19.71 -1.24
C VAL A 69 5.22 -18.88 -0.66
N GLU A 70 5.48 -18.08 0.37
CA GLU A 70 4.45 -17.25 1.00
C GLU A 70 4.32 -15.89 0.28
N LEU A 71 3.56 -15.91 -0.82
CA LEU A 71 3.41 -14.77 -1.73
C LEU A 71 2.75 -13.55 -1.08
N ALA A 72 2.01 -13.73 0.03
CA ALA A 72 1.37 -12.65 0.76
C ALA A 72 2.37 -11.58 1.21
N VAL A 73 3.56 -11.99 1.67
CA VAL A 73 4.64 -11.06 2.08
C VAL A 73 5.02 -10.13 0.92
N GLY A 74 5.34 -10.71 -0.24
CA GLY A 74 5.74 -9.92 -1.41
C GLY A 74 4.62 -9.02 -1.94
N ASN A 75 3.37 -9.48 -1.87
CA ASN A 75 2.21 -8.70 -2.27
C ASN A 75 2.02 -7.46 -1.38
N ILE A 76 2.14 -7.61 -0.05
CA ILE A 76 2.05 -6.49 0.88
C ILE A 76 3.22 -5.52 0.71
N VAL A 77 4.45 -6.01 0.55
CA VAL A 77 5.62 -5.14 0.27
C VAL A 77 5.37 -4.28 -0.97
N ARG A 78 4.91 -4.89 -2.08
CA ARG A 78 4.63 -4.16 -3.32
C ARG A 78 3.49 -3.15 -3.15
N ARG A 79 2.45 -3.48 -2.37
CA ARG A 79 1.34 -2.55 -2.09
C ARG A 79 1.81 -1.37 -1.25
N VAL A 80 2.62 -1.58 -0.22
CA VAL A 80 3.19 -0.49 0.60
C VAL A 80 4.12 0.40 -0.22
N LEU A 81 4.94 -0.17 -1.10
CA LEU A 81 5.76 0.61 -2.03
C LEU A 81 4.93 1.48 -2.98
N HIS A 82 3.75 1.00 -3.38
CA HIS A 82 2.83 1.78 -4.20
C HIS A 82 2.18 2.90 -3.40
N ILE A 83 1.69 2.63 -2.18
CA ILE A 83 1.15 3.65 -1.26
C ILE A 83 2.14 4.80 -1.07
N ILE A 84 3.43 4.50 -0.82
CA ILE A 84 4.45 5.56 -0.64
C ILE A 84 4.55 6.45 -1.88
N ARG A 85 4.45 5.89 -3.10
CA ARG A 85 4.51 6.67 -4.34
C ARG A 85 3.24 7.50 -4.55
N GLU A 86 2.08 6.93 -4.23
CA GLU A 86 0.80 7.64 -4.33
C GLU A 86 0.77 8.84 -3.38
N GLU A 87 1.16 8.68 -2.12
CA GLU A 87 1.14 9.77 -1.14
C GLU A 87 2.17 10.88 -1.45
N ASP A 88 3.38 10.52 -1.91
CA ASP A 88 4.41 11.50 -2.30
C ASP A 88 3.93 12.38 -3.46
N LEU A 89 3.26 11.76 -4.42
CA LEU A 89 2.69 12.47 -5.55
C LEU A 89 1.47 13.30 -5.17
N SER A 90 0.57 12.76 -4.34
CA SER A 90 -0.59 13.49 -3.81
C SER A 90 -0.15 14.77 -3.09
N LEU A 91 0.90 14.68 -2.27
CA LEU A 91 1.49 15.84 -1.60
C LEU A 91 2.15 16.83 -2.56
N THR A 92 2.90 16.33 -3.54
CA THR A 92 3.53 17.18 -4.55
C THR A 92 2.48 17.93 -5.38
N THR A 93 1.39 17.24 -5.76
CA THR A 93 0.27 17.82 -6.50
C THR A 93 -0.47 18.87 -5.67
N ALA A 94 -0.73 18.58 -4.39
CA ALA A 94 -1.35 19.52 -3.47
C ALA A 94 -0.49 20.78 -3.25
N ALA A 95 0.83 20.63 -3.15
CA ALA A 95 1.76 21.76 -3.04
C ALA A 95 1.73 22.65 -4.29
N ILE A 96 1.73 22.06 -5.49
CA ILE A 96 1.65 22.79 -6.76
C ILE A 96 0.30 23.50 -6.90
N SER A 97 -0.81 22.85 -6.54
CA SER A 97 -2.14 23.45 -6.58
C SER A 97 -2.29 24.63 -5.61
N GLY A 98 -1.64 24.57 -4.44
CA GLY A 98 -1.62 25.67 -3.47
C GLY A 98 -0.83 26.89 -3.97
N MET A 99 0.22 26.70 -4.76
CA MET A 99 1.01 27.79 -5.35
C MET A 99 0.27 28.54 -6.46
N ASN A 100 -0.62 27.87 -7.21
CA ASN A 100 -1.41 28.50 -8.28
C ASN A 100 -2.50 29.45 -7.76
N LEU A 101 -2.99 29.26 -6.53
CA LEU A 101 -4.02 30.13 -5.93
C LEU A 101 -3.46 31.44 -5.36
N SER A 102 -2.13 31.52 -5.12
CA SER A 102 -1.47 32.76 -4.67
C SER A 102 -1.02 33.68 -5.80
N ALA A 103 -1.08 33.24 -7.07
CA ALA A 103 -0.64 34.01 -8.24
C ALA A 103 -1.77 34.74 -8.98
N VAL A 104 -2.97 34.82 -8.39
CA VAL A 104 -4.13 35.56 -8.96
C VAL A 104 -4.45 36.81 -8.13
N SER A 105 -3.41 37.54 -7.74
CA SER A 105 -3.56 38.89 -7.16
C SER A 105 -3.00 39.90 -8.16
N ASP A 106 -3.88 40.82 -8.54
CA ASP A 106 -3.75 41.90 -9.53
C ASP A 106 -2.36 42.55 -9.63
N ASP A 107 -1.86 42.69 -10.87
CA ASP A 107 -1.26 43.95 -11.33
C ASP A 107 -1.38 44.02 -12.86
N ASP A 108 -2.16 45.00 -13.34
CA ASP A 108 -2.15 45.45 -14.73
C ASP A 108 -0.87 46.26 -14.96
N ASP A 109 0.18 45.69 -15.57
CA ASP A 109 1.29 46.47 -16.12
C ASP A 109 1.69 45.95 -17.51
N ASP A 110 1.69 46.89 -18.44
CA ASP A 110 1.91 46.76 -19.88
C ASP A 110 3.41 46.94 -20.16
N GLY A 111 4.13 45.89 -20.59
CA GLY A 111 5.56 46.04 -20.85
C GLY A 111 6.33 44.77 -21.20
N ASP A 112 6.43 44.54 -22.51
CA ASP A 112 7.49 43.85 -23.28
C ASP A 112 7.87 42.38 -23.01
N ARG A 113 8.08 41.68 -24.12
CA ARG A 113 8.24 40.23 -24.25
C ARG A 113 9.67 39.79 -23.94
N ASP A 114 9.85 38.90 -22.96
CA ASP A 114 11.03 38.04 -22.89
C ASP A 114 10.61 36.55 -22.84
N ASP A 115 10.85 35.86 -23.98
CA ASP A 115 10.68 34.42 -24.16
C ASP A 115 11.74 33.64 -23.37
N HIS A 116 11.47 33.38 -22.09
CA HIS A 116 12.21 32.38 -21.31
C HIS A 116 11.38 31.08 -21.20
N PRO A 117 11.92 29.91 -21.58
CA PRO A 117 11.21 28.63 -21.44
C PRO A 117 11.30 28.18 -19.98
N VAL A 118 10.58 28.87 -19.10
CA VAL A 118 10.30 28.37 -17.76
C VAL A 118 9.31 27.23 -17.98
N LEU A 119 9.77 25.98 -17.87
CA LEU A 119 8.89 24.81 -17.96
C LEU A 119 7.69 25.06 -17.05
N SER A 120 6.52 25.23 -17.66
CA SER A 120 5.31 25.62 -16.93
C SER A 120 5.08 24.64 -15.77
N ALA A 121 4.57 25.12 -14.65
CA ALA A 121 4.12 24.25 -13.56
C ALA A 121 3.19 23.12 -14.06
N ALA A 122 2.47 23.38 -15.17
CA ALA A 122 1.68 22.38 -15.89
C ALA A 122 2.52 21.24 -16.50
N ALA A 123 3.73 21.51 -17.00
CA ALA A 123 4.65 20.52 -17.53
C ALA A 123 5.28 19.66 -16.42
N VAL A 124 5.68 20.28 -15.30
CA VAL A 124 6.15 19.54 -14.11
C VAL A 124 5.03 18.69 -13.52
N ALA A 125 3.80 19.21 -13.45
CA ALA A 125 2.63 18.45 -13.06
C ALA A 125 2.25 17.35 -14.08
N ALA A 126 2.46 17.58 -15.39
CA ALA A 126 2.28 16.55 -16.42
C ALA A 126 3.30 15.40 -16.28
N ALA A 127 4.57 15.73 -16.04
CA ALA A 127 5.63 14.75 -15.78
C ALA A 127 5.35 13.96 -14.49
N ALA A 128 4.90 14.63 -13.42
CA ALA A 128 4.53 13.96 -12.17
C ALA A 128 3.31 13.01 -12.37
N ARG A 129 2.31 13.42 -13.17
CA ARG A 129 1.16 12.58 -13.57
C ARG A 129 1.56 11.39 -14.45
N SER A 130 2.64 11.51 -15.23
CA SER A 130 3.19 10.42 -16.06
C SER A 130 3.55 9.18 -15.22
N THR A 131 4.00 9.40 -13.97
CA THR A 131 4.39 8.31 -13.04
C THR A 131 3.23 7.47 -12.50
N LEU A 132 1.97 7.95 -12.60
CA LEU A 132 0.76 7.21 -12.22
C LEU A 132 0.12 6.45 -13.38
N ARG A 133 0.49 6.77 -14.62
CA ARG A 133 -0.08 6.09 -15.76
C ARG A 133 0.51 4.67 -15.81
N PRO A 134 -0.30 3.63 -16.10
CA PRO A 134 0.24 2.32 -16.43
C PRO A 134 1.34 2.51 -17.47
N PRO A 135 2.51 1.86 -17.36
CA PRO A 135 3.58 2.02 -18.32
C PRO A 135 3.04 1.62 -19.69
N SER A 136 2.67 2.61 -20.47
CA SER A 136 2.22 2.47 -21.83
C SER A 136 3.40 2.83 -22.72
N LEU A 137 3.49 2.18 -23.87
CA LEU A 137 4.56 2.47 -24.83
C LEU A 137 4.60 3.98 -25.15
N HIS A 138 3.42 4.61 -25.24
CA HIS A 138 3.28 6.05 -25.44
C HIS A 138 3.95 6.88 -24.33
N THR A 139 3.68 6.55 -23.06
CA THR A 139 4.28 7.24 -21.90
C THR A 139 5.81 7.11 -21.86
N LEU A 140 6.34 5.94 -22.22
CA LEU A 140 7.79 5.69 -22.24
C LEU A 140 8.50 6.39 -23.40
N LEU A 141 7.81 6.61 -24.52
CA LEU A 141 8.34 7.36 -25.66
C LEU A 141 8.31 8.87 -25.44
N GLU A 142 7.32 9.38 -24.69
CA GLU A 142 7.23 10.80 -24.31
C GLU A 142 8.29 11.21 -23.27
N ASP A 143 8.79 10.27 -22.45
CA ASP A 143 9.81 10.52 -21.42
C ASP A 143 11.26 10.40 -21.96
N MET A 144 11.42 10.25 -23.29
CA MET A 144 12.72 10.29 -23.95
C MET A 144 13.21 11.75 -23.91
N PRO A 145 14.29 12.08 -23.16
CA PRO A 145 14.75 13.45 -23.10
C PRO A 145 15.26 13.87 -24.47
N ASP A 146 14.60 14.85 -25.10
CA ASP A 146 15.16 15.56 -26.24
C ASP A 146 16.53 16.12 -25.82
N SER A 147 17.55 15.70 -26.54
CA SER A 147 18.93 16.02 -26.24
C SER A 147 19.17 17.52 -26.41
N ALA A 148 19.54 18.18 -25.31
CA ALA A 148 20.36 19.39 -25.18
C ALA A 148 19.69 20.58 -24.45
N ALA A 149 19.81 20.62 -23.13
CA ALA A 149 20.19 21.82 -22.40
C ALA A 149 20.74 21.45 -21.02
N VAL A 150 22.03 21.73 -20.81
CA VAL A 150 22.73 21.59 -19.53
C VAL A 150 22.17 22.64 -18.55
N PRO A 151 21.87 22.31 -17.29
CA PRO A 151 21.45 23.32 -16.32
C PRO A 151 22.65 24.14 -15.87
N HIS A 152 22.83 25.33 -16.43
CA HIS A 152 23.69 26.36 -15.86
C HIS A 152 22.98 27.00 -14.66
N ALA A 153 23.59 26.85 -13.48
CA ALA A 153 23.19 27.58 -12.29
C ALA A 153 23.49 29.07 -12.48
N SER A 154 22.49 29.83 -12.94
CA SER A 154 22.52 31.29 -12.88
C SER A 154 22.24 31.73 -11.45
N SER A 155 23.31 32.06 -10.75
CA SER A 155 23.29 32.84 -9.52
C SER A 155 22.71 34.22 -9.84
N SER A 156 21.48 34.48 -9.42
CA SER A 156 20.92 35.84 -9.36
C SER A 156 20.79 36.22 -7.89
N GLY A 157 21.62 37.18 -7.48
CA GLY A 157 21.66 37.73 -6.13
C GLY A 157 20.41 38.55 -5.85
N GLY A 158 19.49 37.95 -5.11
CA GLY A 158 18.43 38.64 -4.41
C GLY A 158 18.66 38.50 -2.92
N ASP A 159 19.21 39.54 -2.30
CA ASP A 159 19.28 39.66 -0.85
C ASP A 159 17.85 39.74 -0.30
N SER A 160 17.37 38.64 0.27
CA SER A 160 16.16 38.60 1.08
C SER A 160 16.50 37.92 2.39
N GLU A 161 16.53 38.73 3.43
CA GLU A 161 16.82 38.38 4.80
C GLU A 161 16.10 37.10 5.22
N GLY A 162 16.90 36.10 5.61
CA GLY A 162 16.42 34.77 5.92
C GLY A 162 15.83 34.68 7.31
N LYS A 163 14.55 34.29 7.41
CA LYS A 163 14.03 33.54 8.58
C LYS A 163 12.64 32.90 8.36
N SER A 164 12.48 31.98 7.40
CA SER A 164 11.21 31.19 7.34
C SER A 164 11.23 29.85 6.61
N LYS A 165 12.15 29.59 5.67
CA LYS A 165 12.09 28.41 4.77
C LYS A 165 12.33 27.01 5.41
N SER A 166 12.73 26.91 6.69
CA SER A 166 13.00 25.61 7.34
C SER A 166 11.76 24.98 7.99
N ALA A 167 10.77 25.79 8.39
CA ALA A 167 9.57 25.30 9.06
C ALA A 167 8.67 24.53 8.08
N ASP A 168 8.44 25.10 6.90
CA ASP A 168 7.53 24.54 5.88
C ASP A 168 8.02 23.21 5.28
N LYS A 169 9.34 23.02 5.17
CA LYS A 169 9.91 21.74 4.71
C LYS A 169 9.80 20.64 5.77
N SER A 170 9.92 21.02 7.05
CA SER A 170 9.76 20.07 8.17
C SER A 170 8.31 19.61 8.36
N THR A 171 7.34 20.46 8.01
CA THR A 171 5.91 20.10 8.04
C THR A 171 5.56 19.17 6.89
N ILE A 172 6.03 19.45 5.67
CA ILE A 172 5.89 18.54 4.51
C ILE A 172 6.49 17.16 4.83
N THR A 173 7.67 17.13 5.46
CA THR A 173 8.33 15.87 5.82
C THR A 173 7.51 15.03 6.81
N ARG A 174 6.87 15.69 7.79
CA ARG A 174 6.00 15.01 8.75
C ARG A 174 4.68 14.56 8.11
N LYS A 175 4.16 15.33 7.15
CA LYS A 175 2.92 15.03 6.41
C LYS A 175 3.05 13.71 5.64
N LEU A 176 4.03 13.57 4.73
CA LEU A 176 4.19 12.33 3.94
C LEU A 176 4.30 11.08 4.81
N LYS A 177 5.07 11.15 5.90
CA LYS A 177 5.20 9.99 6.80
C LYS A 177 3.88 9.66 7.49
N HIS A 178 3.13 10.69 7.87
CA HIS A 178 1.83 10.53 8.51
C HIS A 178 0.82 9.90 7.55
N ASP A 179 0.69 10.47 6.35
CA ASP A 179 -0.26 10.05 5.32
C ASP A 179 0.02 8.58 4.91
N VAL A 180 1.29 8.22 4.72
CA VAL A 180 1.68 6.83 4.44
C VAL A 180 1.34 5.90 5.62
N ILE A 181 1.55 6.31 6.87
CA ILE A 181 1.21 5.47 8.02
C ILE A 181 -0.31 5.27 8.12
N GLU A 182 -1.09 6.32 7.83
CA GLU A 182 -2.55 6.26 7.79
C GLU A 182 -3.04 5.31 6.70
N ALA A 183 -2.58 5.45 5.46
CA ALA A 183 -2.90 4.56 4.35
C ALA A 183 -2.49 3.09 4.63
N VAL A 184 -1.37 2.87 5.32
CA VAL A 184 -0.98 1.50 5.74
C VAL A 184 -1.89 0.97 6.85
N ASN A 185 -2.42 1.81 7.74
CA ASN A 185 -3.41 1.39 8.74
C ASN A 185 -4.75 1.01 8.07
N GLU A 186 -5.18 1.75 7.05
CA GLU A 186 -6.34 1.38 6.24
C GLU A 186 -6.13 0.02 5.58
N LEU A 187 -4.97 -0.19 4.95
CA LEU A 187 -4.61 -1.51 4.38
C LEU A 187 -4.66 -2.64 5.43
N ILE A 188 -4.19 -2.38 6.66
CA ILE A 188 -4.27 -3.38 7.75
C ILE A 188 -5.73 -3.69 8.09
N GLN A 189 -6.57 -2.66 8.17
CA GLN A 189 -7.99 -2.83 8.48
C GLN A 189 -8.70 -3.63 7.38
N ASP A 190 -8.43 -3.32 6.11
CA ASP A 190 -8.96 -4.06 4.96
C ASP A 190 -8.57 -5.54 4.99
N ILE A 191 -7.31 -5.86 5.33
CA ILE A 191 -6.86 -7.26 5.47
C ILE A 191 -7.61 -7.97 6.59
N ILE A 192 -8.00 -7.27 7.66
CA ILE A 192 -8.72 -7.85 8.80
C ILE A 192 -10.17 -8.13 8.43
N THR A 193 -10.85 -7.19 7.76
CA THR A 193 -12.29 -7.25 7.48
C THR A 193 -12.64 -7.93 6.15
N CYS A 194 -11.66 -8.24 5.30
CA CYS A 194 -11.93 -8.76 3.95
C CYS A 194 -12.81 -10.03 3.93
N HIS A 195 -12.71 -10.92 4.92
CA HIS A 195 -13.52 -12.14 4.95
C HIS A 195 -14.99 -11.86 5.29
N GLU A 196 -15.25 -10.90 6.17
CA GLU A 196 -16.60 -10.47 6.54
C GLU A 196 -17.31 -9.83 5.34
N GLN A 197 -16.63 -8.93 4.62
CA GLN A 197 -17.13 -8.29 3.40
C GLN A 197 -17.46 -9.30 2.30
N ILE A 198 -16.63 -10.34 2.14
CA ILE A 198 -16.90 -11.43 1.18
C ILE A 198 -18.12 -12.25 1.64
N ALA A 199 -18.22 -12.55 2.94
CA ALA A 199 -19.30 -13.35 3.50
C ALA A 199 -20.68 -12.69 3.36
N GLU A 200 -20.76 -11.36 3.39
CA GLU A 200 -22.02 -10.62 3.19
C GLU A 200 -22.69 -10.95 1.85
N GLN A 201 -21.91 -11.23 0.81
CA GLN A 201 -22.40 -11.55 -0.54
C GLN A 201 -22.91 -13.00 -0.66
N ALA A 202 -22.72 -13.83 0.35
CA ALA A 202 -23.02 -15.27 0.25
C ALA A 202 -24.49 -15.58 -0.05
N VAL A 203 -25.38 -14.72 0.44
CA VAL A 203 -26.84 -14.88 0.32
C VAL A 203 -27.32 -14.77 -1.14
N GLU A 204 -26.60 -13.99 -1.95
CA GLU A 204 -26.90 -13.76 -3.37
C GLU A 204 -26.42 -14.92 -4.25
N HIS A 205 -25.47 -15.71 -3.77
CA HIS A 205 -24.82 -16.76 -4.56
C HIS A 205 -25.26 -18.18 -4.17
N ILE A 206 -25.75 -18.39 -2.95
CA ILE A 206 -26.13 -19.72 -2.45
C ILE A 206 -27.64 -19.83 -2.35
N HIS A 207 -28.27 -20.72 -3.12
CA HIS A 207 -29.74 -20.88 -3.21
C HIS A 207 -30.24 -22.23 -2.69
N GLN A 208 -31.45 -22.24 -2.12
CA GLN A 208 -32.04 -23.44 -1.51
C GLN A 208 -31.91 -24.67 -2.41
N ASN A 209 -31.63 -25.83 -1.79
CA ASN A 209 -31.47 -27.12 -2.45
C ASN A 209 -30.22 -27.24 -3.36
N GLU A 210 -29.25 -26.34 -3.25
CA GLU A 210 -27.93 -26.51 -3.87
C GLU A 210 -27.01 -27.42 -3.05
N VAL A 211 -26.20 -28.22 -3.75
CA VAL A 211 -25.11 -29.00 -3.16
C VAL A 211 -23.80 -28.30 -3.46
N ILE A 212 -23.14 -27.79 -2.42
CA ILE A 212 -21.88 -27.05 -2.57
C ILE A 212 -20.70 -27.97 -2.28
N LEU A 213 -19.79 -28.05 -3.26
CA LEU A 213 -18.53 -28.77 -3.17
C LEU A 213 -17.39 -27.80 -2.82
N THR A 214 -16.67 -28.06 -1.74
CA THR A 214 -15.46 -27.28 -1.39
C THR A 214 -14.27 -28.18 -1.15
N LEU A 215 -13.06 -27.62 -1.28
CA LEU A 215 -11.79 -28.30 -1.10
C LEU A 215 -10.90 -27.58 -0.08
N GLY A 216 -10.32 -28.33 0.84
CA GLY A 216 -9.29 -27.83 1.76
C GLY A 216 -9.86 -27.19 3.03
N SER A 217 -9.24 -26.11 3.48
CA SER A 217 -9.62 -25.39 4.71
C SER A 217 -9.33 -23.91 4.53
N SER A 218 -10.36 -23.14 4.19
CA SER A 218 -10.27 -21.70 4.00
C SER A 218 -11.20 -21.00 4.98
N ARG A 219 -10.66 -20.01 5.71
CA ARG A 219 -11.45 -19.18 6.62
C ARG A 219 -12.50 -18.36 5.87
N THR A 220 -12.13 -17.80 4.71
CA THR A 220 -13.06 -17.08 3.84
C THR A 220 -14.26 -17.96 3.45
N VAL A 221 -14.01 -19.21 3.06
CA VAL A 221 -15.07 -20.15 2.65
C VAL A 221 -15.93 -20.54 3.85
N LEU A 222 -15.33 -20.71 5.04
CA LEU A 222 -16.10 -20.95 6.26
C LEU A 222 -17.10 -19.83 6.51
N GLU A 223 -16.61 -18.59 6.60
CA GLU A 223 -17.44 -17.44 6.93
C GLU A 223 -18.51 -17.20 5.87
N PHE A 224 -18.17 -17.39 4.58
CA PHE A 224 -19.12 -17.31 3.47
C PHE A 224 -20.26 -18.32 3.59
N LEU A 225 -19.96 -19.61 3.85
CA LEU A 225 -20.99 -20.63 4.00
C LEU A 225 -21.82 -20.45 5.29
N CYS A 226 -21.19 -20.00 6.38
CA CYS A 226 -21.91 -19.68 7.61
C CYS A 226 -22.90 -18.53 7.40
N ALA A 227 -22.49 -17.44 6.74
CA ALA A 227 -23.35 -16.30 6.45
C ALA A 227 -24.56 -16.68 5.57
N ALA A 228 -24.39 -17.59 4.61
CA ALA A 228 -25.50 -18.12 3.83
C ALA A 228 -26.45 -19.01 4.65
N LYS A 229 -25.92 -19.80 5.59
CA LYS A 229 -26.71 -20.66 6.49
C LYS A 229 -27.57 -19.83 7.46
N GLU A 230 -27.01 -18.80 8.07
CA GLU A 230 -27.72 -17.99 9.07
C GLU A 230 -29.01 -17.35 8.55
N LYS A 231 -29.08 -17.07 7.24
CA LYS A 231 -30.24 -16.40 6.63
C LYS A 231 -31.24 -17.34 5.93
N LYS A 232 -31.03 -18.66 5.95
CA LYS A 232 -31.84 -19.62 5.17
C LYS A 232 -31.96 -20.98 5.86
N ASP A 233 -33.20 -21.45 6.02
CA ASP A 233 -33.55 -22.57 6.91
C ASP A 233 -33.20 -23.98 6.43
N ARG A 234 -32.84 -24.20 5.15
CA ARG A 234 -32.57 -25.56 4.62
C ARG A 234 -31.45 -25.59 3.58
N PHE A 235 -30.30 -26.13 3.97
CA PHE A 235 -29.15 -26.36 3.10
C PHE A 235 -28.36 -27.61 3.51
N GLU A 236 -27.84 -28.32 2.51
CA GLU A 236 -27.00 -29.50 2.69
C GLU A 236 -25.63 -29.25 2.02
N TYR A 237 -24.54 -29.36 2.79
CA TYR A 237 -23.19 -29.08 2.31
C TYR A 237 -22.41 -30.39 2.15
N LEU A 238 -21.77 -30.61 0.99
CA LEU A 238 -20.87 -31.75 0.78
C LEU A 238 -19.41 -31.29 0.82
N LEU A 239 -18.77 -31.47 1.99
CA LEU A 239 -17.37 -31.11 2.18
C LEU A 239 -16.44 -32.24 1.68
N LEU A 240 -15.80 -32.03 0.52
CA LEU A 240 -14.71 -32.91 0.07
C LEU A 240 -13.36 -32.36 0.54
N ARG A 241 -12.75 -33.02 1.53
CA ARG A 241 -11.42 -32.64 1.99
C ARG A 241 -10.35 -33.55 1.41
N VAL A 242 -9.36 -32.97 0.74
CA VAL A 242 -8.05 -33.63 0.55
C VAL A 242 -7.35 -33.63 1.91
N LEU A 243 -7.24 -34.81 2.52
CA LEU A 243 -6.52 -35.03 3.77
C LEU A 243 -5.01 -34.93 3.51
N GLN A 244 -4.44 -33.76 3.77
CA GLN A 244 -3.00 -33.60 3.92
C GLN A 244 -2.72 -33.16 5.37
N GLY A 245 -2.43 -34.13 6.25
CA GLY A 245 -1.89 -33.92 7.61
C GLY A 245 -2.87 -33.88 8.80
N ILE A 246 -2.28 -34.02 10.01
CA ILE A 246 -2.98 -34.21 11.31
C ILE A 246 -3.89 -33.03 11.69
N ARG A 247 -3.62 -31.81 11.20
CA ARG A 247 -4.46 -30.61 11.44
C ARG A 247 -5.84 -30.69 10.76
N GLY A 248 -6.00 -31.56 9.76
CA GLY A 248 -7.30 -31.85 9.16
C GLY A 248 -8.30 -32.43 10.18
N ILE A 249 -7.83 -33.20 11.16
CA ILE A 249 -8.72 -33.93 12.08
C ILE A 249 -9.34 -32.98 13.13
N TYR A 250 -8.57 -32.02 13.65
CA TYR A 250 -9.04 -31.08 14.67
C TYR A 250 -10.06 -30.07 14.15
N LEU A 251 -9.85 -29.51 12.94
CA LEU A 251 -10.83 -28.62 12.34
C LEU A 251 -12.12 -29.33 11.92
N ARG A 252 -12.09 -30.66 11.68
CA ARG A 252 -13.30 -31.44 11.40
C ARG A 252 -14.31 -31.34 12.55
N LYS A 253 -13.83 -31.29 13.80
CA LYS A 253 -14.70 -31.16 14.98
C LYS A 253 -15.30 -29.76 15.10
N ASN A 254 -14.52 -28.69 14.93
CA ASN A 254 -15.06 -27.33 14.96
C ASN A 254 -15.99 -27.03 13.78
N TRP A 255 -15.63 -27.41 12.55
CA TRP A 255 -16.50 -27.20 11.38
C TRP A 255 -17.81 -28.00 11.46
N LEU A 256 -17.77 -29.27 11.88
CA LEU A 256 -19.00 -30.04 12.08
C LEU A 256 -19.82 -29.52 13.28
N GLN A 257 -19.18 -28.96 14.31
CA GLN A 257 -19.93 -28.36 15.43
C GLN A 257 -20.56 -27.00 15.06
N GLU A 258 -19.91 -26.17 14.24
CA GLU A 258 -20.43 -24.87 13.83
C GLU A 258 -21.46 -24.99 12.70
N VAL A 259 -21.18 -25.82 11.69
CA VAL A 259 -22.00 -25.95 10.48
C VAL A 259 -23.06 -27.04 10.62
N TYR A 260 -22.82 -28.08 11.42
CA TYR A 260 -23.70 -29.26 11.55
C TYR A 260 -24.39 -29.35 12.92
N ARG A 261 -24.48 -28.26 13.70
CA ARG A 261 -25.35 -28.24 14.89
C ARG A 261 -26.81 -28.42 14.42
N PRO A 262 -27.48 -29.54 14.74
CA PRO A 262 -28.93 -29.61 14.62
C PRO A 262 -29.51 -28.72 15.72
N LEU A 263 -30.66 -28.09 15.45
CA LEU A 263 -31.52 -27.55 16.50
C LEU A 263 -31.82 -28.64 17.54
#